data_AF-A0A845WVA8-F1
#
_entry.id   AF-A0A845WVA8-F1
#
_cell.length_a   1.000
_cell.length_b   1.000
_cell.length_c   1.000
_cell.angle_alpha   90.00
_cell.angle_beta   90.00
_cell.angle_gamma   90.00
#
_symmetry.space_group_name_H-M   'P 1'
#
loop_
_entity.id
_entity.type
_entity.pdbx_description
1 polymer ?
#
loop_
_entity_poly.entity_id
_entity_poly.type
_entity_poly.pdbx_seq_one_letter_code
_entity_poly.pdbx_strand_id
1 'polypeptide(L)'
;MDWAPLNLSFFIPKERKIVPLTKTLTKIGATSIKEMSLTTEEAQCNWSVFYETWVHQHEGQYYRIISFQVSSSSFFRLCPLPEDNPALPLEQDEALPIALAFRDACDVIKPKVAVFDSLARFKYTEELQALEETVLMWDSDDLLNQEYALLYLSEAMDDCLAAVVSDREQIQAQSGTLYFAGCGGNRWF
;
A
#
# COMPACT_ATOMS: atom_id res chain seq x y z
N MET A 1 20.30 4.03 14.36
CA MET A 1 19.98 2.86 13.52
C MET A 1 19.03 3.40 12.48
N ASP A 2 19.50 3.61 11.25
CA ASP A 2 18.67 4.17 10.20
C ASP A 2 17.77 3.04 9.70
N TRP A 3 16.50 3.11 10.07
CA TRP A 3 15.52 2.14 9.63
C TRP A 3 15.29 2.31 8.13
N ALA A 4 15.27 1.20 7.39
CA ALA A 4 14.95 1.22 5.98
C ALA A 4 13.53 1.80 5.75
N PRO A 5 13.28 2.49 4.61
CA PRO A 5 11.96 3.01 4.30
C PRO A 5 10.97 1.86 4.10
N LEU A 6 9.72 2.10 4.47
CA LEU A 6 8.62 1.19 4.17
C LEU A 6 8.03 1.52 2.80
N ASN A 7 7.43 0.53 2.15
CA ASN A 7 6.93 0.69 0.79
C ASN A 7 5.42 0.47 0.71
N LEU A 8 4.74 1.40 0.03
CA LEU A 8 3.36 1.21 -0.41
C LEU A 8 3.36 1.16 -1.93
N SER A 9 2.87 0.07 -2.52
CA SER A 9 2.93 -0.15 -3.97
C SER A 9 1.55 -0.41 -4.55
N PHE A 10 1.22 0.31 -5.62
CA PHE A 10 -0.05 0.23 -6.34
C PHE A 10 0.16 -0.34 -7.74
N PHE A 11 -0.40 -1.52 -8.03
CA PHE A 11 -0.25 -2.21 -9.31
C PHE A 11 -1.39 -1.85 -10.26
N ILE A 12 -1.11 -0.99 -11.23
CA ILE A 12 -2.09 -0.42 -12.16
C ILE A 12 -1.98 -1.14 -13.51
N PRO A 13 -3.04 -1.77 -14.03
CA PRO A 13 -2.99 -2.43 -15.33
C PRO A 13 -2.58 -1.47 -16.45
N LYS A 14 -1.64 -1.89 -17.32
CA LYS A 14 -1.09 -1.04 -18.38
C LYS A 14 -2.10 -0.62 -19.44
N GLU A 15 -3.18 -1.35 -19.64
CA GLU A 15 -4.25 -0.93 -20.56
C GLU A 15 -4.92 0.39 -20.15
N ARG A 16 -4.66 0.88 -18.93
CA ARG A 16 -5.20 2.16 -18.46
C ARG A 16 -4.37 3.34 -18.92
N LYS A 17 -5.11 4.39 -19.31
CA LYS A 17 -4.53 5.67 -19.74
C LYS A 17 -3.53 6.20 -18.71
N ILE A 18 -2.36 6.61 -19.20
CA ILE A 18 -1.33 7.25 -18.39
C ILE A 18 -1.88 8.55 -17.81
N VAL A 19 -1.79 8.67 -16.49
CA VAL A 19 -2.08 9.91 -15.77
C VAL A 19 -0.74 10.39 -15.20
N PRO A 20 -0.38 11.67 -15.41
CA PRO A 20 0.85 12.21 -14.83
C PRO A 20 0.90 11.99 -13.31
N LEU A 21 2.07 11.63 -12.78
CA LEU A 21 2.25 11.29 -11.38
C LEU A 21 1.71 12.38 -10.44
N THR A 22 2.04 13.65 -10.71
CA THR A 22 1.59 14.79 -9.91
C THR A 22 0.07 14.97 -9.90
N LYS A 23 -0.61 14.66 -11.00
CA LYS A 23 -2.07 14.68 -11.07
C LYS A 23 -2.67 13.52 -10.25
N THR A 24 -2.05 12.35 -10.27
CA THR A 24 -2.45 11.22 -9.42
C THR A 24 -2.26 11.57 -7.94
N LEU A 25 -1.09 12.10 -7.57
CA LEU A 25 -0.77 12.55 -6.21
C LEU A 25 -1.76 13.60 -5.69
N THR A 26 -2.09 14.59 -6.51
CA THR A 26 -3.08 15.62 -6.14
C THR A 26 -4.46 15.00 -5.86
N LYS A 27 -4.88 14.02 -6.67
CA LYS A 27 -6.20 13.38 -6.51
C LYS A 27 -6.31 12.52 -5.26
N ILE A 28 -5.22 11.91 -4.80
CA ILE A 28 -5.19 11.16 -3.54
C ILE A 28 -4.95 12.05 -2.31
N GLY A 29 -4.99 13.37 -2.48
CA GLY A 29 -4.84 14.34 -1.39
C GLY A 29 -3.41 14.61 -0.96
N ALA A 30 -2.40 14.26 -1.76
CA ALA A 30 -1.02 14.62 -1.44
C ALA A 30 -0.82 16.14 -1.53
N THR A 31 0.07 16.67 -0.68
CA THR A 31 0.40 18.09 -0.59
C THR A 31 1.91 18.31 -0.72
N SER A 32 2.35 19.56 -0.90
CA SER A 32 3.78 19.91 -1.06
C SER A 32 4.49 19.11 -2.17
N ILE A 33 3.78 18.81 -3.25
CA ILE A 33 4.28 17.97 -4.34
C ILE A 33 5.40 18.70 -5.08
N LYS A 34 6.57 18.08 -5.14
CA LYS A 34 7.76 18.55 -5.86
C LYS A 34 8.25 17.47 -6.80
N GLU A 35 8.24 17.73 -8.10
CA GLU A 35 8.83 16.84 -9.09
C GLU A 35 10.35 16.83 -8.95
N MET A 36 10.95 15.64 -8.97
CA MET A 36 12.39 15.44 -8.75
C MET A 36 13.14 15.04 -10.02
N SER A 37 12.41 14.50 -11.00
CA SER A 37 12.94 14.06 -12.30
C SER A 37 12.42 14.95 -13.44
N LEU A 38 13.20 15.09 -14.50
CA LEU A 38 12.75 15.71 -15.75
C LEU A 38 11.71 14.84 -16.48
N THR A 39 11.62 13.54 -16.14
CA THR A 39 10.74 12.56 -16.78
C THR A 39 9.36 12.42 -16.12
N THR A 40 9.07 13.18 -15.05
CA THR A 40 7.83 13.12 -14.24
C THR A 40 7.58 11.78 -13.54
N GLU A 41 8.59 10.93 -13.46
CA GLU A 41 8.51 9.59 -12.85
C GLU A 41 8.78 9.61 -11.35
N GLU A 42 9.33 10.71 -10.83
CA GLU A 42 9.68 10.87 -9.42
C GLU A 42 9.16 12.18 -8.86
N ALA A 43 8.59 12.10 -7.65
CA ALA A 43 8.14 13.24 -6.89
C ALA A 43 8.40 13.04 -5.39
N GLN A 44 8.49 14.15 -4.67
CA GLN A 44 8.45 14.19 -3.22
C GLN A 44 7.16 14.90 -2.79
N CYS A 45 6.46 14.40 -1.77
CA CYS A 45 5.24 15.01 -1.26
C CYS A 45 4.98 14.66 0.21
N ASN A 46 3.98 15.32 0.81
CA ASN A 46 3.36 14.86 2.04
C ASN A 46 2.06 14.14 1.70
N TRP A 47 1.81 12.98 2.31
CA TRP A 47 0.59 12.21 2.06
C TRP A 47 0.16 11.45 3.33
N SER A 48 -1.14 11.53 3.66
CA SER A 48 -1.66 11.07 4.94
C SER A 48 -0.88 11.69 6.12
N VAL A 49 -0.34 10.87 7.00
CA VAL A 49 0.52 11.23 8.14
C VAL A 49 2.01 11.26 7.80
N PHE A 50 2.38 10.90 6.57
CA PHE A 50 3.76 10.80 6.15
C PHE A 50 4.24 12.11 5.51
N TYR A 51 5.33 12.64 6.07
CA TYR A 51 6.03 13.81 5.55
C TYR A 51 7.20 13.38 4.68
N GLU A 52 7.56 14.21 3.69
CA GLU A 52 8.73 14.01 2.83
C GLU A 52 8.77 12.63 2.14
N THR A 53 7.59 12.10 1.81
CA THR A 53 7.41 10.82 1.14
C THR A 53 7.93 10.89 -0.28
N TRP A 54 8.80 9.94 -0.63
CA TRP A 54 9.29 9.78 -2.00
C TRP A 54 8.32 8.90 -2.77
N VAL A 55 7.94 9.35 -3.96
CA VAL A 55 7.03 8.63 -4.82
C VAL A 55 7.66 8.45 -6.17
N HIS A 56 7.60 7.21 -6.64
CA HIS A 56 8.14 6.82 -7.92
C HIS A 56 7.05 6.12 -8.73
N GLN A 57 7.08 6.35 -10.04
CA GLN A 57 6.28 5.65 -11.01
C GLN A 57 7.21 4.81 -11.88
N HIS A 58 6.97 3.51 -11.92
CA HIS A 58 7.72 2.55 -12.72
C HIS A 58 6.81 1.88 -13.74
N GLU A 59 7.35 1.60 -14.92
CA GLU A 59 6.70 0.78 -15.94
C GLU A 59 7.26 -0.64 -15.84
N GLY A 60 6.53 -1.52 -15.15
CA GLY A 60 6.85 -2.95 -15.04
C GLY A 60 6.57 -3.69 -16.35
N GLN A 61 6.49 -5.02 -16.35
CA GLN A 61 6.18 -5.75 -17.59
C GLN A 61 4.68 -5.66 -17.92
N TYR A 62 3.82 -5.89 -16.93
CA TYR A 62 2.37 -6.01 -17.06
C TYR A 62 1.63 -4.84 -16.40
N TYR A 63 2.23 -4.23 -15.38
CA TYR A 63 1.66 -3.16 -14.59
C TYR A 63 2.51 -1.89 -14.67
N ARG A 64 1.84 -0.76 -14.56
CA ARG A 64 2.45 0.47 -14.07
C ARG A 64 2.38 0.43 -12.55
N ILE A 65 3.50 0.65 -11.89
CA ILE A 65 3.60 0.59 -10.43
C ILE A 65 3.85 1.99 -9.92
N ILE A 66 3.03 2.45 -8.98
CA ILE A 66 3.33 3.65 -8.19
C ILE A 66 3.76 3.18 -6.81
N SER A 67 4.95 3.58 -6.39
CA SER A 67 5.53 3.18 -5.09
C SER A 67 5.82 4.41 -4.23
N PHE A 68 5.36 4.38 -2.99
CA PHE A 68 5.62 5.38 -1.97
C PHE A 68 6.64 4.80 -0.98
N GLN A 69 7.74 5.51 -0.79
CA GLN A 69 8.72 5.24 0.25
C GLN A 69 8.47 6.17 1.43
N VAL A 70 8.01 5.60 2.53
CA VAL A 70 7.67 6.33 3.75
C VAL A 70 8.66 6.03 4.87
N SER A 71 8.83 6.98 5.78
CA SER A 71 9.68 6.80 6.96
C SER A 71 9.09 5.75 7.90
N SER A 72 9.82 4.66 8.10
CA SER A 72 9.52 3.63 9.11
C SER A 72 9.41 4.23 10.51
N SER A 73 10.24 5.21 10.85
CA SER A 73 10.13 5.88 12.15
C SER A 73 8.81 6.64 12.33
N SER A 74 8.24 7.21 11.26
CA SER A 74 6.92 7.86 11.32
C SER A 74 5.80 6.83 11.46
N PHE A 75 5.94 5.67 10.79
CA PHE A 75 5.00 4.56 10.91
C PHE A 75 5.00 3.96 12.32
N PHE A 76 6.15 3.56 12.84
CA PHE A 76 6.27 2.92 14.16
C PHE A 76 5.92 3.83 15.35
N ARG A 77 5.86 5.15 15.14
CA ARG A 77 5.31 6.08 16.13
C ARG A 77 3.79 5.97 16.29
N LEU A 78 3.09 5.54 15.23
CA LEU A 78 1.64 5.36 15.22
C LEU A 78 1.24 3.89 15.38
N CYS A 79 2.09 2.97 14.91
CA CYS A 79 1.95 1.53 15.08
C CYS A 79 3.05 1.02 16.04
N PRO A 80 2.92 1.21 17.36
CA PRO A 80 3.87 0.59 18.30
C PRO A 80 3.82 -0.94 18.17
N LEU A 81 4.93 -1.60 18.50
CA LEU A 81 5.04 -3.05 18.39
C LEU A 81 3.99 -3.75 19.27
N PRO A 82 3.56 -4.97 18.91
CA PRO A 82 2.47 -5.66 19.59
C PRO A 82 2.67 -5.88 21.09
N GLU A 83 3.92 -5.97 21.55
CA GLU A 83 4.27 -6.13 22.96
C GLU A 83 3.80 -4.97 23.83
N ASP A 84 3.59 -3.79 23.22
CA ASP A 84 3.14 -2.56 23.86
C ASP A 84 1.67 -2.20 23.53
N ASN A 85 0.98 -2.99 22.69
CA ASN A 85 -0.34 -2.64 22.18
C ASN A 85 -1.43 -3.66 22.60
N PRO A 86 -2.40 -3.29 23.47
CA PRO A 86 -3.56 -4.13 23.71
C PRO A 86 -4.34 -4.34 22.41
N ALA A 87 -5.05 -5.46 22.28
CA ALA A 87 -5.95 -5.70 21.15
C ALA A 87 -7.14 -4.73 21.19
N LEU A 88 -6.91 -3.50 20.75
CA LEU A 88 -7.90 -2.44 20.69
C LEU A 88 -8.85 -2.67 19.49
N PRO A 89 -10.13 -2.28 19.63
CA PRO A 89 -11.04 -2.19 18.49
C PRO A 89 -10.43 -1.33 17.37
N LEU A 90 -10.73 -1.66 16.11
CA LEU A 90 -10.18 -0.96 14.94
C LEU A 90 -10.41 0.56 15.02
N GLU A 91 -11.55 0.99 15.54
CA GLU A 91 -11.91 2.41 15.66
C GLU A 91 -11.04 3.19 16.65
N GLN A 92 -10.30 2.48 17.52
CA GLN A 92 -9.38 3.05 18.50
C GLN A 92 -7.91 2.90 18.07
N ASP A 93 -7.65 2.33 16.90
CA ASP A 93 -6.30 2.21 16.35
C ASP A 93 -5.80 3.59 15.89
N GLU A 94 -4.74 4.09 16.52
CA GLU A 94 -4.12 5.38 16.17
C GLU A 94 -3.57 5.41 14.74
N ALA A 95 -3.31 4.23 14.16
CA ALA A 95 -2.84 4.07 12.80
C ALA A 95 -3.97 3.84 11.78
N LEU A 96 -5.23 3.73 12.22
CA LEU A 96 -6.39 3.65 11.32
C LEU A 96 -6.40 4.73 10.22
N PRO A 97 -6.01 6.00 10.47
CA PRO A 97 -5.91 7.01 9.42
C PRO A 97 -4.99 6.63 8.25
N ILE A 98 -3.96 5.80 8.47
CA ILE A 98 -3.10 5.29 7.41
C ILE A 98 -3.87 4.31 6.52
N ALA A 99 -4.57 3.35 7.12
CA ALA A 99 -5.36 2.37 6.38
C ALA A 99 -6.48 3.04 5.58
N LEU A 100 -7.15 4.04 6.16
CA LEU A 100 -8.19 4.82 5.47
C LEU A 100 -7.61 5.63 4.31
N ALA A 101 -6.48 6.31 4.49
CA ALA A 101 -5.83 7.04 3.41
C ALA A 101 -5.38 6.10 2.27
N PHE A 102 -4.87 4.92 2.61
CA PHE A 102 -4.47 3.91 1.65
C PHE A 102 -5.66 3.36 0.85
N ARG A 103 -6.78 3.06 1.54
CA ARG A 103 -8.05 2.69 0.91
C ARG A 103 -8.53 3.78 -0.07
N ASP A 104 -8.55 5.04 0.38
CA ASP A 104 -9.03 6.15 -0.44
C ASP A 104 -8.13 6.37 -1.67
N ALA A 105 -6.81 6.18 -1.51
CA ALA A 105 -5.89 6.16 -2.64
C ALA A 105 -6.16 5.02 -3.60
N CYS A 106 -6.51 3.83 -3.10
CA CYS A 106 -6.92 2.70 -3.95
C CYS A 106 -8.18 3.02 -4.74
N ASP A 107 -9.20 3.67 -4.17
CA ASP A 107 -10.41 4.05 -4.92
C ASP A 107 -10.16 5.10 -6.00
N VAL A 108 -9.14 5.93 -5.83
CA VAL A 108 -8.73 6.97 -6.80
C VAL A 108 -7.82 6.40 -7.89
N ILE A 109 -6.77 5.67 -7.50
CA ILE A 109 -5.77 5.07 -8.39
C ILE A 109 -6.36 3.87 -9.14
N LYS A 110 -7.28 3.17 -8.47
CA LYS A 110 -7.95 1.94 -8.90
C LYS A 110 -6.95 0.85 -9.29
N PRO A 111 -5.99 0.50 -8.42
CA PRO A 111 -5.06 -0.58 -8.70
C PRO A 111 -5.81 -1.92 -8.77
N LYS A 112 -5.19 -2.93 -9.37
CA LYS A 112 -5.69 -4.31 -9.29
C LYS A 112 -5.35 -4.92 -7.93
N VAL A 113 -4.12 -4.69 -7.49
CA VAL A 113 -3.60 -5.02 -6.16
C VAL A 113 -2.82 -3.83 -5.63
N ALA A 114 -2.90 -3.56 -4.33
CA ALA A 114 -1.94 -2.68 -3.68
C ALA A 114 -1.48 -3.28 -2.35
N VAL A 115 -0.24 -3.01 -1.98
CA VAL A 115 0.35 -3.53 -0.74
C VAL A 115 0.97 -2.42 0.07
N PHE A 116 0.96 -2.55 1.39
CA PHE A 116 1.82 -1.83 2.31
C PHE A 116 2.72 -2.83 3.01
N ASP A 117 4.01 -2.81 2.70
CA ASP A 117 5.03 -3.65 3.33
C ASP A 117 5.69 -2.92 4.51
N SER A 118 5.47 -3.44 5.71
CA SER A 118 6.02 -2.94 6.97
C SER A 118 7.40 -3.51 7.33
N LEU A 119 7.93 -4.47 6.56
CA LEU A 119 9.19 -5.15 6.84
C LEU A 119 10.37 -4.59 6.03
N ALA A 120 10.16 -3.48 5.32
CA ALA A 120 11.18 -2.76 4.54
C ALA A 120 12.00 -3.69 3.62
N ARG A 121 11.36 -4.72 3.07
CA ARG A 121 12.06 -5.81 2.37
C ARG A 121 12.57 -5.35 1.02
N PHE A 122 11.80 -4.49 0.35
CA PHE A 122 12.04 -4.15 -1.05
C PHE A 122 13.26 -3.25 -1.26
N LYS A 123 14.33 -3.84 -1.79
CA LYS A 123 15.29 -3.18 -2.68
C LYS A 123 14.71 -3.15 -4.09
N TYR A 124 14.86 -1.99 -4.72
CA TYR A 124 13.94 -1.40 -5.70
C TYR A 124 13.77 -2.12 -7.07
N THR A 125 14.25 -3.36 -7.29
CA THR A 125 14.17 -4.01 -8.62
C THR A 125 13.73 -5.48 -8.62
N GLU A 126 14.46 -6.40 -7.98
CA GLU A 126 14.18 -7.84 -8.13
C GLU A 126 12.92 -8.27 -7.37
N GLU A 127 12.73 -7.75 -6.16
CA GLU A 127 11.61 -8.13 -5.30
C GLU A 127 10.29 -7.49 -5.77
N LEU A 128 10.36 -6.31 -6.43
CA LEU A 128 9.18 -5.70 -7.05
C LEU A 128 8.73 -6.49 -8.28
N GLN A 129 9.66 -7.04 -9.06
CA GLN A 129 9.35 -7.91 -10.17
C GLN A 129 8.74 -9.24 -9.69
N ALA A 130 9.30 -9.84 -8.63
CA ALA A 130 8.72 -11.04 -8.02
C ALA A 130 7.28 -10.80 -7.53
N LEU A 131 7.03 -9.65 -6.91
CA LEU A 131 5.68 -9.25 -6.52
C LEU A 131 4.77 -9.02 -7.73
N GLU A 132 5.27 -8.40 -8.80
CA GLU A 132 4.53 -8.25 -10.06
C GLU A 132 4.11 -9.62 -10.63
N GLU A 133 4.99 -10.63 -10.55
CA GLU A 133 4.70 -12.00 -10.96
C GLU A 133 3.65 -12.66 -10.06
N THR A 134 3.72 -12.52 -8.74
CA THR A 134 2.68 -13.03 -7.82
C THR A 134 1.32 -12.38 -8.11
N VAL A 135 1.30 -11.06 -8.32
CA VAL A 135 0.09 -10.31 -8.71
C VAL A 135 -0.44 -10.79 -10.07
N LEU A 136 0.42 -11.18 -11.00
CA LEU A 136 0.02 -11.72 -12.30
C LEU A 136 -0.58 -13.13 -12.18
N MET A 137 0.01 -14.00 -11.37
CA MET A 137 -0.43 -15.39 -11.20
C MET A 137 -1.79 -15.50 -10.50
N TRP A 138 -2.31 -14.40 -9.93
CA TRP A 138 -3.55 -14.37 -9.15
C TRP A 138 -3.55 -15.37 -8.00
N ASP A 139 -2.38 -15.67 -7.46
CA ASP A 139 -2.28 -16.49 -6.26
C ASP A 139 -2.62 -15.61 -5.06
N SER A 140 -3.91 -15.46 -4.84
CA SER A 140 -4.47 -14.63 -3.81
C SER A 140 -4.21 -15.17 -2.41
N ASP A 141 -4.08 -16.50 -2.28
CA ASP A 141 -3.68 -17.15 -1.04
C ASP A 141 -2.22 -16.83 -0.72
N ASP A 142 -1.32 -16.90 -1.70
CA ASP A 142 0.06 -16.47 -1.53
C ASP A 142 0.14 -14.99 -1.15
N LEU A 143 -0.60 -14.09 -1.82
CA LEU A 143 -0.63 -12.67 -1.49
C LEU A 143 -1.12 -12.40 -0.06
N LEU A 144 -2.11 -13.15 0.42
CA LEU A 144 -2.62 -13.04 1.79
C LEU A 144 -1.64 -13.61 2.82
N ASN A 145 -0.82 -14.59 2.45
CA ASN A 145 0.18 -15.21 3.31
C ASN A 145 1.50 -14.43 3.35
N GLN A 146 1.69 -13.45 2.47
CA GLN A 146 2.78 -12.51 2.60
C GLN A 146 2.56 -11.61 3.83
N GLU A 147 3.63 -11.36 4.59
CA GLU A 147 3.63 -10.53 5.80
C GLU A 147 3.56 -9.02 5.47
N TYR A 148 2.55 -8.62 4.69
CA TYR A 148 2.24 -7.22 4.39
C TYR A 148 1.36 -6.64 5.49
N ALA A 149 1.63 -5.42 5.95
CA ALA A 149 0.76 -4.70 6.87
C ALA A 149 -0.66 -4.52 6.30
N LEU A 150 -0.76 -4.15 5.02
CA LEU A 150 -2.02 -4.00 4.31
C LEU A 150 -1.96 -4.66 2.94
N LEU A 151 -3.06 -5.31 2.55
CA LEU A 151 -3.29 -5.82 1.20
C LEU A 151 -4.64 -5.30 0.70
N TYR A 152 -4.63 -4.61 -0.42
CA TYR A 152 -5.83 -4.22 -1.16
C TYR A 152 -6.00 -5.11 -2.38
N LEU A 153 -7.22 -5.59 -2.60
CA LEU A 153 -7.62 -6.35 -3.78
C LEU A 153 -8.84 -5.70 -4.42
N SER A 154 -8.77 -5.47 -5.73
CA SER A 154 -9.93 -5.00 -6.49
C SER A 154 -11.07 -6.03 -6.46
N GLU A 155 -12.33 -5.60 -6.64
CA GLU A 155 -13.51 -6.49 -6.66
C GLU A 155 -13.31 -7.76 -7.53
N ALA A 156 -12.73 -7.59 -8.72
CA ALA A 156 -12.48 -8.70 -9.65
C ALA A 156 -11.50 -9.77 -9.11
N MET A 157 -10.71 -9.45 -8.07
CA MET A 157 -9.83 -10.38 -7.37
C MET A 157 -10.41 -10.85 -6.03
N ASP A 158 -11.19 -10.00 -5.37
CA ASP A 158 -11.83 -10.32 -4.08
C ASP A 158 -12.87 -11.44 -4.20
N ASP A 159 -13.62 -11.48 -5.31
CA ASP A 159 -14.61 -12.54 -5.57
C ASP A 159 -14.02 -13.97 -5.50
N CYS A 160 -12.72 -14.12 -5.68
CA CYS A 160 -12.01 -15.39 -5.56
C CYS A 160 -11.66 -15.79 -4.11
N LEU A 161 -11.69 -14.85 -3.16
CA LEU A 161 -11.18 -14.98 -1.79
C LEU A 161 -12.23 -14.96 -0.69
N ALA A 162 -13.44 -14.46 -0.98
CA ALA A 162 -14.51 -14.30 0.01
C ALA A 162 -14.87 -15.59 0.80
N ALA A 163 -14.45 -16.77 0.32
CA ALA A 163 -14.68 -18.05 0.97
C ALA A 163 -13.63 -18.45 2.04
N VAL A 164 -12.45 -17.83 2.06
CA VAL A 164 -11.30 -18.28 2.88
C VAL A 164 -11.00 -17.33 4.06
N VAL A 165 -11.37 -16.06 3.94
CA VAL A 165 -10.98 -15.02 4.90
C VAL A 165 -12.06 -14.81 5.96
N SER A 166 -12.13 -15.72 6.94
CA SER A 166 -12.79 -15.42 8.23
C SER A 166 -11.73 -15.04 9.26
N ASP A 167 -11.93 -13.90 9.94
CA ASP A 167 -11.13 -13.31 11.04
C ASP A 167 -10.12 -12.21 10.68
N ARG A 168 -9.99 -11.79 9.42
CA ARG A 168 -9.23 -10.56 9.11
C ARG A 168 -10.09 -9.32 9.31
N GLU A 169 -9.54 -8.35 10.02
CA GLU A 169 -10.12 -7.01 10.03
C GLU A 169 -10.02 -6.48 8.60
N GLN A 170 -11.15 -6.10 8.03
CA GLN A 170 -11.25 -5.69 6.64
C GLN A 170 -11.92 -4.33 6.56
N ILE A 171 -11.50 -3.51 5.60
CA ILE A 171 -12.11 -2.22 5.33
C ILE A 171 -12.61 -2.24 3.88
N GLN A 172 -13.91 -2.09 3.72
CA GLN A 172 -14.54 -2.02 2.41
C GLN A 172 -14.18 -0.72 1.70
N ALA A 173 -13.75 -0.82 0.45
CA ALA A 173 -13.53 0.29 -0.47
C ALA A 173 -14.66 0.33 -1.52
N GLN A 174 -14.70 1.37 -2.35
CA GLN A 174 -15.70 1.44 -3.44
C GLN A 174 -15.37 0.51 -4.61
N SER A 175 -14.12 0.07 -4.73
CA SER A 175 -13.65 -0.71 -5.87
C SER A 175 -12.94 -2.02 -5.50
N GLY A 176 -13.08 -2.45 -4.24
CA GLY A 176 -12.45 -3.65 -3.71
C GLY A 176 -12.45 -3.69 -2.19
N THR A 177 -11.59 -4.54 -1.63
CA THR A 177 -11.47 -4.74 -0.18
C THR A 177 -10.02 -4.59 0.26
N LEU A 178 -9.84 -3.91 1.40
CA LEU A 178 -8.57 -3.80 2.10
C LEU A 178 -8.54 -4.78 3.28
N TYR A 179 -7.46 -5.54 3.41
CA TYR A 179 -7.20 -6.49 4.48
C TYR A 179 -5.98 -6.07 5.28
N PHE A 180 -6.05 -6.27 6.59
CA PHE A 180 -4.89 -6.20 7.47
C PHE A 180 -4.10 -7.52 7.48
N ALA A 181 -2.80 -7.45 7.79
CA ALA A 181 -1.91 -8.61 7.95
C ALA A 181 -2.42 -9.57 9.03
N GLY A 182 -2.74 -8.99 10.18
CA GLY A 182 -3.07 -9.70 11.41
C GLY A 182 -4.38 -9.22 12.04
N CYS A 183 -4.57 -9.54 13.31
CA CYS A 183 -5.76 -9.17 14.09
C CYS A 183 -5.39 -8.57 15.45
N GLY A 184 -6.26 -7.70 15.98
CA GLY A 184 -6.06 -7.08 17.30
C GLY A 184 -4.73 -6.33 17.42
N GLY A 185 -3.91 -6.67 18.41
CA GLY A 185 -2.63 -5.99 18.67
C GLY A 185 -1.54 -6.25 17.61
N ASN A 186 -1.69 -7.30 16.79
CA ASN A 186 -0.78 -7.65 15.70
C ASN A 186 -1.29 -7.16 14.33
N ARG A 187 -2.30 -6.30 14.28
CA ARG A 187 -2.98 -5.92 13.02
C ARG A 187 -2.04 -5.50 11.87
N TRP A 188 -0.93 -4.85 12.21
CA TRP A 188 0.03 -4.30 11.26
C TRP A 188 1.27 -5.19 10.99
N PHE A 189 1.31 -6.40 11.58
CA PHE A 189 2.49 -7.27 11.63
C PHE A 189 2.16 -8.75 11.38
#